data_AF-A0A4Q0SS67-F1
#
_entry.id   AF-A0A4Q0SS67-F1
#
_cell.length_a   1.000
_cell.length_b   1.000
_cell.length_c   1.000
_cell.angle_alpha   90.00
_cell.angle_beta   90.00
_cell.angle_gamma   90.00
#
_symmetry.space_group_name_H-M   'P 1'
#
loop_
_entity.id
_entity.type
_entity.pdbx_description
1 polymer ?
#
loop_
_entity_poly.entity_id
_entity_poly.type
_entity_poly.pdbx_seq_one_letter_code
_entity_poly.pdbx_strand_id
1 'polypeptide(L)'
;MSSFRGPFAFTDLASLIPLEQESPVDTMFAPLKFIRHAASVVTLTSACFALAQRVDVPLNPGSWISHAEFASTKPSSPSFEVREGFPQGLVQLSEGSIQLQNFDFASGTIDFDMKVTGDGLPGIRFRMQGERGAENSEEFYLRPSVDCRASDDCVQYAPIINGFMLWNVFPEYQTQAPVYDGWNHFKLVISGRRMNLYVNHFPEPVLKVGKLESSSSHGTIGLVGPAQFANLTIRAGQVDGLLSSVAPDRSDNDRSIVHHWELGSSTPFHLGKPPAFSDVPSQAWKPVSSERFGFVNLNRLYSAQEVSPELTWLRFSVWSEKSQTKTMSLGWIGQAWIFVNGSFLTTKKNFYYPEAERQPPDGRYSLENGTVQLVLKPGRNIVTFAVYDSIRNTGGDRTRYGWGVGASFRDTAGLRF
;
A
#
# COMPACT_ATOMS: atom_id res chain seq x y z
N MET A 1 25.91 -59.56 46.21
CA MET A 1 26.70 -60.34 45.24
C MET A 1 27.48 -59.38 44.36
N SER A 2 28.78 -59.25 44.66
CA SER A 2 29.93 -59.07 43.74
C SER A 2 29.68 -58.39 42.37
N SER A 3 30.08 -57.12 42.17
CA SER A 3 31.44 -56.62 41.81
C SER A 3 31.81 -56.85 40.34
N PHE A 4 32.27 -55.88 39.54
CA PHE A 4 33.65 -55.35 39.58
C PHE A 4 33.86 -54.05 38.74
N ARG A 5 34.56 -53.07 39.34
CA ARG A 5 35.65 -52.14 38.87
C ARG A 5 35.52 -51.44 37.49
N GLY A 6 35.61 -50.11 37.30
CA GLY A 6 36.53 -49.07 37.85
C GLY A 6 37.78 -48.89 36.95
N PRO A 7 38.52 -47.74 36.88
CA PRO A 7 38.45 -46.54 37.72
C PRO A 7 38.69 -45.12 37.05
N PHE A 8 38.25 -44.06 37.78
CA PHE A 8 38.89 -42.77 38.21
C PHE A 8 39.78 -41.90 37.26
N ALA A 9 40.01 -40.59 37.43
CA ALA A 9 39.41 -39.45 38.17
C ALA A 9 40.37 -38.22 38.09
N PHE A 10 39.80 -37.00 37.97
CA PHE A 10 40.06 -35.75 38.72
C PHE A 10 41.41 -34.98 38.80
N THR A 11 41.17 -33.68 39.08
CA THR A 11 41.98 -32.56 39.64
C THR A 11 42.76 -31.69 38.64
N ASP A 12 42.46 -30.40 38.41
CA ASP A 12 42.09 -29.21 39.23
C ASP A 12 43.32 -28.50 39.85
N LEU A 13 43.57 -27.24 39.45
CA LEU A 13 43.83 -26.08 40.32
C LEU A 13 44.46 -24.89 39.59
N ALA A 14 44.10 -23.72 40.10
CA ALA A 14 44.29 -22.40 39.55
C ALA A 14 45.56 -21.67 40.03
N SER A 15 45.87 -20.57 39.32
CA SER A 15 46.20 -19.23 39.83
C SER A 15 47.68 -18.73 39.96
N LEU A 16 47.84 -17.47 39.53
CA LEU A 16 48.73 -16.36 39.99
C LEU A 16 50.13 -16.10 39.34
N ILE A 17 50.19 -15.00 38.55
CA ILE A 17 51.12 -13.80 38.46
C ILE A 17 52.41 -13.84 39.35
N PRO A 18 53.64 -13.33 39.02
CA PRO A 18 53.91 -11.99 38.43
C PRO A 18 55.25 -11.65 37.65
N LEU A 19 55.25 -10.43 37.05
CA LEU A 19 56.28 -9.35 36.91
C LEU A 19 57.69 -9.51 36.25
N GLU A 20 57.92 -8.63 35.25
CA GLU A 20 59.06 -7.71 34.94
C GLU A 20 60.55 -8.05 35.21
N GLN A 21 61.40 -7.78 34.20
CA GLN A 21 62.75 -7.17 34.38
C GLN A 21 63.35 -6.57 33.08
N GLU A 22 64.04 -5.43 33.24
CA GLU A 22 64.59 -4.50 32.22
C GLU A 22 66.05 -4.76 31.75
N SER A 23 66.36 -4.38 30.48
CA SER A 23 67.55 -3.68 29.87
C SER A 23 69.01 -4.17 30.10
N PRO A 24 70.10 -3.59 29.48
CA PRO A 24 70.26 -2.52 28.45
C PRO A 24 71.35 -2.80 27.35
N VAL A 25 71.55 -1.87 26.39
CA VAL A 25 72.84 -1.16 26.03
C VAL A 25 72.76 -0.45 24.66
N ASP A 26 73.20 0.81 24.66
CA ASP A 26 73.30 1.81 23.58
C ASP A 26 74.28 1.50 22.43
N THR A 27 74.02 2.05 21.23
CA THR A 27 75.07 2.74 20.44
C THR A 27 74.52 3.76 19.42
N MET A 28 75.22 4.90 19.35
CA MET A 28 74.95 6.19 18.70
C MET A 28 74.88 6.26 17.15
N PHE A 29 74.34 7.40 16.69
CA PHE A 29 74.59 8.21 15.47
C PHE A 29 73.50 8.27 14.36
N ALA A 30 73.27 9.50 13.90
CA ALA A 30 72.10 10.04 13.19
C ALA A 30 72.21 10.04 11.63
N PRO A 31 71.42 10.83 10.87
CA PRO A 31 70.14 10.42 10.24
C PRO A 31 70.21 10.40 8.69
N LEU A 32 69.38 9.58 8.03
CA LEU A 32 69.05 9.76 6.61
C LEU A 32 67.56 10.07 6.44
N LYS A 33 67.28 11.29 5.99
CA LYS A 33 65.97 11.74 5.53
C LYS A 33 65.53 10.92 4.32
N PHE A 34 64.47 10.13 4.47
CA PHE A 34 63.67 9.67 3.34
C PHE A 34 62.32 10.38 3.36
N ILE A 35 62.16 11.31 2.42
CA ILE A 35 60.89 11.93 2.06
C ILE A 35 60.01 10.83 1.46
N ARG A 36 59.06 10.30 2.23
CA ARG A 36 57.96 9.50 1.67
C ARG A 36 56.97 10.46 1.03
N HIS A 37 56.89 10.42 -0.30
CA HIS A 37 55.76 10.95 -1.04
C HIS A 37 54.50 10.20 -0.61
N ALA A 38 53.66 10.85 0.19
CA ALA A 38 52.28 10.42 0.37
C ALA A 38 51.51 10.82 -0.89
N ALA A 39 51.29 9.86 -1.78
CA ALA A 39 50.31 10.00 -2.85
C ALA A 39 48.92 10.01 -2.21
N SER A 40 48.39 11.20 -1.94
CA SER A 40 46.97 11.38 -1.65
C SER A 40 46.19 11.04 -2.91
N VAL A 41 45.68 9.82 -2.98
CA VAL A 41 44.60 9.46 -3.91
C VAL A 41 43.35 10.16 -3.39
N VAL A 42 43.10 11.36 -3.91
CA VAL A 42 41.77 11.97 -3.83
C VAL A 42 40.90 11.16 -4.78
N THR A 43 40.18 10.18 -4.26
CA THR A 43 39.04 9.59 -4.95
C THR A 43 37.99 10.68 -5.09
N LEU A 44 38.02 11.41 -6.21
CA LEU A 44 36.84 12.11 -6.70
C LEU A 44 35.77 11.03 -6.94
N THR A 45 34.87 10.85 -5.97
CA THR A 45 33.56 10.26 -6.23
C THR A 45 32.86 11.19 -7.20
N SER A 46 32.99 10.94 -8.50
CA SER A 46 32.07 11.46 -9.50
C SER A 46 30.69 10.92 -9.14
N ALA A 47 29.93 11.70 -8.38
CA ALA A 47 28.49 11.61 -8.41
C ALA A 47 28.09 12.00 -9.84
N CYS A 48 27.93 11.00 -10.70
CA CYS A 48 27.18 11.15 -11.93
C CYS A 48 25.76 11.51 -11.49
N PHE A 49 25.46 12.80 -11.42
CA PHE A 49 24.09 13.27 -11.59
C PHE A 49 23.71 12.86 -13.01
N ALA A 50 23.09 11.68 -13.14
CA ALA A 50 22.37 11.37 -14.36
C ALA A 50 21.37 12.50 -14.55
N LEU A 51 21.60 13.35 -15.55
CA LEU A 51 20.65 14.38 -15.92
C LEU A 51 19.31 13.69 -16.13
N ALA A 52 18.30 14.12 -15.37
CA ALA A 52 16.92 13.71 -15.54
C ALA A 52 16.54 13.79 -17.02
N GLN A 53 16.50 12.64 -17.69
CA GLN A 53 16.30 12.60 -19.13
C GLN A 53 14.80 12.70 -19.40
N ARG A 54 14.41 13.74 -20.14
CA ARG A 54 13.10 13.80 -20.76
C ARG A 54 13.02 12.67 -21.79
N VAL A 55 11.99 11.86 -21.70
CA VAL A 55 11.65 10.81 -22.66
C VAL A 55 10.30 11.16 -23.26
N ASP A 56 10.28 11.49 -24.55
CA ASP A 56 9.03 11.53 -25.31
C ASP A 56 8.72 10.08 -25.72
N VAL A 57 7.68 9.50 -25.12
CA VAL A 57 7.42 8.06 -25.21
C VAL A 57 6.71 7.74 -26.53
N PRO A 58 7.29 6.89 -27.39
CA PRO A 58 6.64 6.51 -28.63
C PRO A 58 5.39 5.64 -28.37
N LEU A 59 4.28 6.02 -28.99
CA LEU A 59 3.01 5.29 -28.99
C LEU A 59 2.95 4.42 -30.26
N ASN A 60 3.70 3.33 -30.26
CA ASN A 60 3.75 2.35 -31.34
C ASN A 60 3.75 0.90 -30.79
N PRO A 61 3.42 -0.11 -31.62
CA PRO A 61 3.32 -1.50 -31.16
C PRO A 61 4.61 -2.08 -30.55
N GLY A 62 5.78 -1.59 -30.96
CA GLY A 62 7.07 -2.11 -30.48
C GLY A 62 7.44 -1.65 -29.06
N SER A 63 6.75 -0.63 -28.54
CA SER A 63 7.10 -0.01 -27.25
C SER A 63 6.22 -0.50 -26.10
N TRP A 64 5.10 -1.17 -26.40
CA TRP A 64 4.06 -1.50 -25.42
C TRP A 64 3.68 -2.98 -25.49
N ILE A 65 3.30 -3.56 -24.35
CA ILE A 65 2.75 -4.91 -24.26
C ILE A 65 1.33 -4.83 -23.72
N SER A 66 0.41 -5.56 -24.32
CA SER A 66 -0.96 -5.69 -23.81
C SER A 66 -1.00 -6.61 -22.61
N HIS A 67 -1.74 -6.19 -21.58
CA HIS A 67 -2.03 -7.01 -20.41
C HIS A 67 -3.52 -7.33 -20.33
N ALA A 68 -3.81 -8.53 -19.85
CA ALA A 68 -5.14 -8.89 -19.37
C ALA A 68 -5.27 -8.34 -17.94
N GLU A 69 -6.31 -7.55 -17.68
CA GLU A 69 -6.55 -7.02 -16.33
C GLU A 69 -6.91 -8.15 -15.36
N PHE A 70 -6.72 -7.97 -14.06
CA PHE A 70 -7.11 -8.98 -13.06
C PHE A 70 -8.60 -9.38 -13.14
N ALA A 71 -9.45 -8.51 -13.68
CA ALA A 71 -10.87 -8.75 -13.88
C ALA A 71 -11.25 -9.18 -15.32
N SER A 72 -10.30 -9.22 -16.27
CA SER A 72 -10.58 -9.61 -17.67
C SER A 72 -9.61 -10.67 -18.15
N THR A 73 -10.13 -11.75 -18.73
CA THR A 73 -9.30 -12.79 -19.36
C THR A 73 -8.82 -12.43 -20.77
N LYS A 74 -9.29 -11.29 -21.32
CA LYS A 74 -8.90 -10.84 -22.65
C LYS A 74 -7.85 -9.72 -22.53
N PRO A 75 -6.66 -9.88 -23.13
CA PRO A 75 -5.69 -8.80 -23.21
C PRO A 75 -6.27 -7.64 -24.06
N SER A 76 -5.89 -6.42 -23.70
CA SER A 76 -6.24 -5.23 -24.47
C SER A 76 -5.75 -5.36 -25.92
N SER A 77 -6.52 -4.83 -26.87
CA SER A 77 -6.16 -4.79 -28.30
C SER A 77 -5.95 -3.34 -28.73
N PRO A 78 -4.76 -2.75 -28.44
CA PRO A 78 -4.48 -1.36 -28.75
C PRO A 78 -4.46 -1.12 -30.26
N SER A 79 -5.04 0.01 -30.70
CA SER A 79 -4.85 0.53 -32.06
C SER A 79 -3.88 1.71 -32.01
N PHE A 80 -2.82 1.64 -32.82
CA PHE A 80 -1.81 2.69 -32.91
C PHE A 80 -1.93 3.41 -34.25
N GLU A 81 -1.88 4.74 -34.22
CA GLU A 81 -1.97 5.59 -35.42
C GLU A 81 -0.92 6.70 -35.36
N VAL A 82 -0.29 7.01 -36.48
CA VAL A 82 0.52 8.23 -36.63
C VAL A 82 -0.29 9.24 -37.42
N ARG A 83 -0.50 10.43 -36.85
CA ARG A 83 -1.28 11.50 -37.47
C ARG A 83 -0.59 12.85 -37.26
N GLU A 84 -0.79 13.77 -38.20
CA GLU A 84 -0.35 15.15 -38.07
C GLU A 84 -0.83 15.75 -36.73
N GLY A 85 0.07 16.44 -36.02
CA GLY A 85 -0.16 16.94 -34.66
C GLY A 85 0.25 15.99 -33.53
N PHE A 86 0.49 14.71 -33.81
CA PHE A 86 0.89 13.69 -32.83
C PHE A 86 2.16 12.96 -33.29
N PRO A 87 3.35 13.60 -33.22
CA PRO A 87 4.59 13.06 -33.77
C PRO A 87 5.07 11.78 -33.10
N GLN A 88 4.64 11.52 -31.85
CA GLN A 88 4.91 10.28 -31.12
C GLN A 88 3.86 9.19 -31.38
N GLY A 89 2.83 9.47 -32.17
CA GLY A 89 1.68 8.60 -32.41
C GLY A 89 0.52 8.82 -31.43
N LEU A 90 -0.54 8.07 -31.67
CA LEU A 90 -1.74 7.94 -30.87
C LEU A 90 -1.92 6.47 -30.52
N VAL A 91 -2.43 6.20 -29.32
CA VAL A 91 -2.94 4.86 -28.98
C VAL A 91 -4.38 4.95 -28.53
N GLN A 92 -5.24 4.11 -29.10
CA GLN A 92 -6.61 3.90 -28.67
C GLN A 92 -6.70 2.57 -27.93
N LEU A 93 -7.27 2.62 -26.73
CA LEU A 93 -7.69 1.47 -25.95
C LEU A 93 -9.21 1.48 -25.86
N SER A 94 -9.88 0.40 -26.28
CA SER A 94 -11.32 0.21 -26.06
C SER A 94 -11.62 -0.34 -24.67
N GLU A 95 -10.66 -1.01 -24.05
CA GLU A 95 -10.70 -1.58 -22.71
C GLU A 95 -9.29 -2.00 -22.27
N GLY A 96 -9.15 -2.35 -21.00
CA GLY A 96 -7.94 -2.93 -20.43
C GLY A 96 -6.74 -1.99 -20.43
N SER A 97 -5.54 -2.56 -20.33
CA SER A 97 -4.32 -1.79 -20.17
C SER A 97 -3.15 -2.29 -21.00
N ILE A 98 -2.21 -1.39 -21.30
CA ILE A 98 -0.93 -1.67 -21.93
C ILE A 98 0.20 -1.17 -21.04
N GLN A 99 1.35 -1.84 -21.09
CA GLN A 99 2.52 -1.57 -20.26
C GLN A 99 3.72 -1.16 -21.12
N LEU A 100 4.41 -0.11 -20.72
CA LEU A 100 5.62 0.37 -21.39
C LEU A 100 6.77 -0.62 -21.15
N GLN A 101 7.45 -1.00 -22.23
CA GLN A 101 8.57 -1.93 -22.17
C GLN A 101 9.88 -1.25 -21.76
N ASN A 102 10.73 -2.00 -21.06
CA ASN A 102 12.12 -1.61 -20.76
C ASN A 102 12.23 -0.24 -20.08
N PHE A 103 11.28 0.10 -19.21
CA PHE A 103 11.22 1.38 -18.52
C PHE A 103 11.04 1.17 -17.02
N ASP A 104 11.76 1.94 -16.21
CA ASP A 104 11.67 1.93 -14.76
C ASP A 104 11.54 3.37 -14.26
N PHE A 105 10.48 3.64 -13.51
CA PHE A 105 10.12 4.95 -13.01
C PHE A 105 9.92 4.90 -11.50
N ALA A 106 10.65 5.74 -10.78
CA ALA A 106 10.45 5.95 -9.35
C ALA A 106 9.75 7.29 -9.09
N SER A 107 10.45 8.41 -9.27
CA SER A 107 9.95 9.77 -9.08
C SER A 107 10.21 10.59 -10.34
N GLY A 108 9.47 11.68 -10.55
CA GLY A 108 9.57 12.51 -11.74
C GLY A 108 8.25 13.17 -12.12
N THR A 109 8.18 13.74 -13.33
CA THR A 109 6.92 14.13 -13.94
C THR A 109 6.49 13.13 -15.01
N ILE A 110 5.17 12.97 -15.14
CA ILE A 110 4.52 12.26 -16.24
C ILE A 110 3.47 13.21 -16.80
N ASP A 111 3.66 13.61 -18.05
CA ASP A 111 2.80 14.54 -18.78
C ASP A 111 2.17 13.77 -19.96
N PHE A 112 0.85 13.86 -20.16
CA PHE A 112 0.17 13.17 -21.26
C PHE A 112 -1.16 13.82 -21.61
N ASP A 113 -1.63 13.56 -22.82
CA ASP A 113 -2.98 13.92 -23.23
C ASP A 113 -3.86 12.66 -23.28
N MET A 114 -5.08 12.78 -22.78
CA MET A 114 -6.06 11.71 -22.78
C MET A 114 -7.44 12.21 -23.20
N LYS A 115 -8.12 11.43 -24.03
CA LYS A 115 -9.53 11.63 -24.40
C LYS A 115 -10.30 10.36 -24.07
N VAL A 116 -11.29 10.49 -23.17
CA VAL A 116 -12.18 9.39 -22.80
C VAL A 116 -13.06 9.00 -24.00
N THR A 117 -13.22 7.69 -24.23
CA THR A 117 -13.99 7.17 -25.38
C THR A 117 -15.11 6.21 -25.01
N GLY A 118 -15.33 5.93 -23.74
CA GLY A 118 -16.39 5.04 -23.29
C GLY A 118 -16.53 4.99 -21.77
N ASP A 119 -17.41 4.11 -21.31
CA ASP A 119 -17.64 3.88 -19.89
C ASP A 119 -16.53 3.01 -19.31
N GLY A 120 -15.87 3.49 -18.24
CA GLY A 120 -14.78 2.79 -17.58
C GLY A 120 -13.98 3.72 -16.68
N LEU A 121 -12.79 3.29 -16.28
CA LEU A 121 -11.88 4.07 -15.42
C LEU A 121 -10.57 4.38 -16.17
N PRO A 122 -10.62 5.16 -17.28
CA PRO A 122 -9.44 5.42 -18.07
C PRO A 122 -8.42 6.28 -17.31
N GLY A 123 -7.15 6.00 -17.52
CA GLY A 123 -6.10 6.63 -16.73
C GLY A 123 -4.71 6.10 -17.00
N ILE A 124 -3.85 6.26 -16.00
CA ILE A 124 -2.44 5.84 -16.03
C ILE A 124 -2.09 5.09 -14.75
N ARG A 125 -1.38 3.98 -14.92
CA ARG A 125 -0.70 3.27 -13.84
C ARG A 125 0.78 3.61 -13.86
N PHE A 126 1.38 3.76 -12.70
CA PHE A 126 2.80 4.00 -12.55
C PHE A 126 3.38 3.15 -11.42
N ARG A 127 4.70 2.95 -11.46
CA ARG A 127 5.41 2.02 -10.55
C ARG A 127 4.87 0.60 -10.62
N MET A 128 4.42 0.18 -11.80
CA MET A 128 3.83 -1.14 -12.01
C MET A 128 4.88 -2.23 -11.80
N GLN A 129 4.55 -3.19 -10.93
CA GLN A 129 5.34 -4.38 -10.60
C GLN A 129 4.45 -5.63 -10.51
N GLY A 130 5.09 -6.80 -10.56
CA GLY A 130 4.47 -8.11 -10.37
C GLY A 130 4.28 -8.90 -11.66
N GLU A 131 4.05 -10.20 -11.52
CA GLU A 131 3.77 -11.09 -12.65
C GLU A 131 2.37 -10.77 -13.23
N ARG A 132 2.19 -10.98 -14.54
CA ARG A 132 0.97 -10.63 -15.30
C ARG A 132 0.63 -9.13 -15.40
N GLY A 133 1.44 -8.24 -14.82
CA GLY A 133 1.57 -6.86 -15.29
C GLY A 133 1.00 -5.74 -14.42
N ALA A 134 0.44 -5.99 -13.22
CA ALA A 134 0.09 -4.90 -12.29
C ALA A 134 -0.28 -5.38 -10.86
N GLU A 135 0.39 -6.38 -10.27
CA GLU A 135 0.05 -6.79 -8.89
C GLU A 135 0.20 -5.63 -7.91
N ASN A 136 1.22 -4.80 -8.11
CA ASN A 136 1.41 -3.58 -7.34
C ASN A 136 1.60 -2.41 -8.30
N SER A 137 0.80 -1.37 -8.16
CA SER A 137 0.96 -0.12 -8.89
C SER A 137 0.26 1.03 -8.17
N GLU A 138 0.53 2.24 -8.62
CA GLU A 138 -0.26 3.42 -8.29
C GLU A 138 -1.12 3.77 -9.50
N GLU A 139 -2.39 4.11 -9.32
CA GLU A 139 -3.30 4.43 -10.41
C GLU A 139 -3.95 5.80 -10.23
N PHE A 140 -3.87 6.62 -11.28
CA PHE A 140 -4.70 7.79 -11.46
C PHE A 140 -5.71 7.49 -12.57
N TYR A 141 -6.98 7.78 -12.34
CA TYR A 141 -8.02 7.57 -13.35
C TYR A 141 -9.10 8.66 -13.28
N LEU A 142 -9.79 8.83 -14.41
CA LEU A 142 -11.06 9.53 -14.46
C LEU A 142 -12.20 8.56 -14.16
N ARG A 143 -13.25 9.05 -13.50
CA ARG A 143 -14.54 8.38 -13.42
C ARG A 143 -15.55 9.20 -14.25
N PRO A 144 -15.70 8.89 -15.55
CA PRO A 144 -16.61 9.63 -16.40
C PRO A 144 -18.03 9.56 -15.86
N SER A 145 -18.66 10.73 -15.74
CA SER A 145 -20.07 10.89 -15.42
C SER A 145 -20.65 11.98 -16.32
N VAL A 146 -21.98 12.09 -16.37
CA VAL A 146 -22.68 13.09 -17.19
C VAL A 146 -22.17 14.52 -16.92
N ASP A 147 -21.81 14.81 -15.67
CA ASP A 147 -21.16 16.07 -15.29
C ASP A 147 -19.94 15.79 -14.40
N CYS A 148 -18.89 15.22 -15.01
CA CYS A 148 -17.64 14.94 -14.30
C CYS A 148 -17.11 16.20 -13.61
N ARG A 149 -17.16 17.37 -14.27
CA ARG A 149 -16.64 18.62 -13.68
C ARG A 149 -17.28 18.96 -12.34
N ALA A 150 -18.56 18.67 -12.15
CA ALA A 150 -19.26 18.88 -10.89
C ALA A 150 -19.19 17.70 -9.91
N SER A 151 -18.66 16.54 -10.33
CA SER A 151 -18.60 15.33 -9.52
C SER A 151 -17.40 15.35 -8.56
N ASP A 152 -17.65 15.11 -7.27
CA ASP A 152 -16.59 15.00 -6.23
C ASP A 152 -15.65 13.80 -6.45
N ASP A 153 -15.93 12.97 -7.45
CA ASP A 153 -15.20 11.77 -7.76
C ASP A 153 -14.74 11.71 -9.23
N CYS A 154 -14.70 12.85 -9.92
CA CYS A 154 -14.33 12.97 -11.33
C CYS A 154 -12.92 12.45 -11.63
N VAL A 155 -11.95 12.88 -10.83
CA VAL A 155 -10.58 12.35 -10.83
C VAL A 155 -10.35 11.60 -9.53
N GLN A 156 -9.64 10.47 -9.60
CA GLN A 156 -9.34 9.65 -8.43
C GLN A 156 -7.92 9.10 -8.49
N TYR A 157 -7.39 8.83 -7.31
CA TYR A 157 -6.20 8.02 -7.12
C TYR A 157 -6.53 6.82 -6.26
N ALA A 158 -6.00 5.65 -6.64
CA ALA A 158 -6.04 4.45 -5.81
C ALA A 158 -4.74 3.65 -5.97
N PRO A 159 -4.20 3.06 -4.90
CA PRO A 159 -3.14 2.08 -5.03
C PRO A 159 -3.74 0.74 -5.48
N ILE A 160 -2.97 0.01 -6.29
CA ILE A 160 -3.13 -1.42 -6.46
C ILE A 160 -2.12 -2.13 -5.57
N ILE A 161 -2.59 -3.05 -4.73
CA ILE A 161 -1.78 -3.88 -3.83
C ILE A 161 -2.20 -5.34 -4.03
N ASN A 162 -1.24 -6.19 -4.39
CA ASN A 162 -1.47 -7.61 -4.69
C ASN A 162 -2.71 -7.89 -5.57
N GLY A 163 -2.97 -7.02 -6.55
CA GLY A 163 -4.10 -7.10 -7.48
C GLY A 163 -5.44 -6.56 -6.96
N PHE A 164 -5.49 -6.01 -5.74
CA PHE A 164 -6.66 -5.29 -5.22
C PHE A 164 -6.56 -3.80 -5.54
N MET A 165 -7.61 -3.19 -6.10
CA MET A 165 -7.69 -1.74 -6.36
C MET A 165 -8.43 -1.05 -5.19
N LEU A 166 -7.72 -0.25 -4.41
CA LEU A 166 -8.15 0.20 -3.07
C LEU A 166 -8.88 1.56 -3.05
N TRP A 167 -9.58 1.96 -4.12
CA TRP A 167 -10.36 3.22 -4.15
C TRP A 167 -11.35 3.37 -2.99
N ASN A 168 -11.88 2.24 -2.52
CA ASN A 168 -12.85 2.17 -1.42
C ASN A 168 -12.20 2.29 -0.04
N VAL A 169 -10.87 2.18 0.07
CA VAL A 169 -10.12 2.37 1.31
C VAL A 169 -9.71 3.83 1.50
N PHE A 170 -9.43 4.55 0.41
CA PHE A 170 -8.90 5.91 0.42
C PHE A 170 -9.88 6.91 -0.24
N PRO A 171 -11.09 7.11 0.34
CA PRO A 171 -12.11 7.98 -0.22
C PRO A 171 -11.72 9.47 -0.28
N GLU A 172 -10.64 9.88 0.36
CA GLU A 172 -10.13 11.25 0.37
C GLU A 172 -9.33 11.62 -0.88
N TYR A 173 -8.89 10.64 -1.68
CA TYR A 173 -8.11 10.88 -2.89
C TYR A 173 -8.97 10.91 -4.16
N GLN A 174 -10.01 11.73 -4.10
CA GLN A 174 -10.88 12.02 -5.24
C GLN A 174 -11.33 13.48 -5.18
N THR A 175 -11.63 14.07 -6.34
CA THR A 175 -12.13 15.45 -6.39
C THR A 175 -12.77 15.79 -7.74
N GLN A 176 -13.38 16.97 -7.80
CA GLN A 176 -13.77 17.65 -9.04
C GLN A 176 -12.54 18.06 -9.84
N ALA A 177 -12.64 18.07 -11.17
CA ALA A 177 -11.56 18.53 -12.03
C ALA A 177 -12.08 19.33 -13.23
N PRO A 178 -11.31 20.32 -13.73
CA PRO A 178 -11.70 21.15 -14.87
C PRO A 178 -11.46 20.42 -16.20
N VAL A 179 -12.11 19.26 -16.39
CA VAL A 179 -12.01 18.44 -17.60
C VAL A 179 -12.98 18.91 -18.68
N TYR A 180 -12.60 18.71 -19.95
CA TYR A 180 -13.42 18.99 -21.13
C TYR A 180 -13.99 17.71 -21.74
N ASP A 181 -15.08 17.86 -22.49
CA ASP A 181 -15.59 16.82 -23.37
C ASP A 181 -14.65 16.67 -24.58
N GLY A 182 -13.58 15.89 -24.42
CA GLY A 182 -12.55 15.73 -25.44
C GLY A 182 -11.15 15.50 -24.86
N TRP A 183 -10.15 16.06 -25.52
CA TRP A 183 -8.76 15.98 -25.10
C TRP A 183 -8.52 16.81 -23.85
N ASN A 184 -7.87 16.19 -22.88
CA ASN A 184 -7.45 16.80 -21.64
C ASN A 184 -5.96 16.53 -21.43
N HIS A 185 -5.24 17.54 -20.96
CA HIS A 185 -3.84 17.41 -20.59
C HIS A 185 -3.72 17.08 -19.11
N PHE A 186 -2.93 16.07 -18.77
CA PHE A 186 -2.66 15.64 -17.41
C PHE A 186 -1.18 15.70 -17.12
N LYS A 187 -0.84 16.19 -15.92
CA LYS A 187 0.52 16.16 -15.41
C LYS A 187 0.53 15.63 -13.99
N LEU A 188 1.25 14.54 -13.77
CA LEU A 188 1.53 13.99 -12.45
C LEU A 188 2.94 14.40 -12.06
N VAL A 189 3.08 15.02 -10.89
CA VAL A 189 4.38 15.32 -10.27
C VAL A 189 4.53 14.39 -9.08
N ILE A 190 5.53 13.50 -9.11
CA ILE A 190 5.70 12.40 -8.15
C ILE A 190 7.06 12.53 -7.46
N SER A 191 7.06 12.57 -6.13
CA SER A 191 8.28 12.70 -5.31
C SER A 191 8.21 11.76 -4.13
N GLY A 192 9.05 10.71 -4.11
CA GLY A 192 9.03 9.72 -3.03
C GLY A 192 7.66 9.05 -2.89
N ARG A 193 6.93 9.30 -1.81
CA ARG A 193 5.54 8.82 -1.65
C ARG A 193 4.50 9.92 -1.79
N ARG A 194 4.77 11.02 -2.50
CA ARG A 194 3.78 12.07 -2.75
C ARG A 194 3.50 12.22 -4.23
N MET A 195 2.29 12.65 -4.55
CA MET A 195 1.89 13.01 -5.89
C MET A 195 1.00 14.24 -5.88
N ASN A 196 1.24 15.15 -6.83
CA ASN A 196 0.30 16.19 -7.21
C ASN A 196 -0.18 15.92 -8.64
N LEU A 197 -1.47 16.08 -8.88
CA LEU A 197 -2.09 16.01 -10.19
C LEU A 197 -2.47 17.41 -10.66
N TYR A 198 -2.13 17.76 -11.90
CA TYR A 198 -2.55 18.96 -12.59
C TYR A 198 -3.34 18.56 -13.84
N VAL A 199 -4.38 19.32 -14.16
CA VAL A 199 -5.28 19.06 -15.30
C VAL A 199 -5.40 20.33 -16.12
N ASN A 200 -5.28 20.23 -17.44
CA ASN A 200 -5.43 21.32 -18.41
C ASN A 200 -4.62 22.58 -18.06
N HIS A 201 -3.39 22.40 -17.58
CA HIS A 201 -2.48 23.47 -17.17
C HIS A 201 -3.04 24.39 -16.08
N PHE A 202 -3.97 23.89 -15.26
CA PHE A 202 -4.43 24.62 -14.09
C PHE A 202 -3.24 24.95 -13.18
N PRO A 203 -3.12 26.19 -12.66
CA PRO A 203 -1.91 26.64 -11.96
C PRO A 203 -1.68 25.92 -10.62
N GLU A 204 -2.76 25.49 -9.99
CA GLU A 204 -2.73 24.72 -8.74
C GLU A 204 -3.03 23.24 -9.02
N PRO A 205 -2.44 22.30 -8.26
CA PRO A 205 -2.77 20.90 -8.41
C PRO A 205 -4.21 20.65 -7.97
N VAL A 206 -4.96 19.94 -8.80
CA VAL A 206 -6.36 19.58 -8.55
C VAL A 206 -6.46 18.52 -7.45
N LEU A 207 -5.55 17.54 -7.44
CA LEU A 207 -5.49 16.48 -6.43
C LEU A 207 -4.08 16.41 -5.82
N LYS A 208 -4.02 16.34 -4.49
CA LYS A 208 -2.78 16.19 -3.71
C LYS A 208 -2.83 14.87 -2.93
N VAL A 209 -2.04 13.90 -3.35
CA VAL A 209 -1.91 12.62 -2.64
C VAL A 209 -0.80 12.75 -1.59
N GLY A 210 -1.21 12.71 -0.32
CA GLY A 210 -0.33 12.90 0.82
C GLY A 210 0.62 11.73 1.06
N LYS A 211 0.20 10.52 0.69
CA LYS A 211 1.01 9.31 0.70
C LYS A 211 0.53 8.36 -0.40
N LEU A 212 1.45 7.97 -1.28
CA LEU A 212 1.30 6.88 -2.22
C LEU A 212 1.41 5.56 -1.45
N GLU A 213 0.38 4.74 -1.56
CA GLU A 213 0.09 3.63 -0.66
C GLU A 213 0.42 2.25 -1.26
N SER A 214 0.80 2.14 -2.53
CA SER A 214 1.26 0.86 -3.09
C SER A 214 2.52 0.37 -2.38
N SER A 215 2.72 -0.95 -2.38
CA SER A 215 3.93 -1.59 -1.89
C SER A 215 5.14 -1.23 -2.78
N SER A 216 4.88 -0.92 -4.04
CA SER A 216 5.90 -0.55 -5.03
C SER A 216 6.40 0.89 -4.86
N SER A 217 7.71 1.10 -4.99
CA SER A 217 8.34 2.44 -4.98
C SER A 217 8.92 2.86 -6.33
N HIS A 218 8.97 1.93 -7.28
CA HIS A 218 9.44 2.14 -8.64
C HIS A 218 8.88 1.05 -9.56
N GLY A 219 8.90 1.23 -10.87
CA GLY A 219 8.43 0.25 -11.83
C GLY A 219 7.99 0.95 -13.11
N THR A 220 7.41 0.22 -14.05
CA THR A 220 7.07 0.82 -15.34
C THR A 220 5.76 1.62 -15.29
N ILE A 221 5.39 2.19 -16.44
CA ILE A 221 4.19 2.96 -16.70
C ILE A 221 3.22 2.13 -17.55
N GLY A 222 1.92 2.33 -17.34
CA GLY A 222 0.87 1.71 -18.15
C GLY A 222 -0.30 2.65 -18.41
N LEU A 223 -0.94 2.48 -19.55
CA LEU A 223 -2.12 3.24 -19.96
C LEU A 223 -3.36 2.36 -19.82
N VAL A 224 -4.45 2.92 -19.31
CA VAL A 224 -5.70 2.20 -19.00
C VAL A 224 -6.85 2.80 -19.79
N GLY A 225 -7.55 1.99 -20.59
CA GLY A 225 -8.72 2.40 -21.36
C GLY A 225 -10.05 2.27 -20.60
N PRO A 226 -11.17 2.72 -21.20
CA PRO A 226 -11.34 3.16 -22.59
C PRO A 226 -10.94 4.62 -22.84
N ALA A 227 -9.87 4.84 -23.61
CA ALA A 227 -9.42 6.18 -23.98
C ALA A 227 -8.46 6.19 -25.18
N GLN A 228 -8.31 7.38 -25.76
CA GLN A 228 -7.18 7.74 -26.63
C GLN A 228 -6.11 8.45 -25.81
N PHE A 229 -4.84 8.14 -26.09
CA PHE A 229 -3.69 8.77 -25.47
C PHE A 229 -2.75 9.37 -26.51
N ALA A 230 -2.13 10.47 -26.14
CA ALA A 230 -1.14 11.16 -26.96
C ALA A 230 -0.08 11.87 -26.08
N ASN A 231 1.00 12.33 -26.71
CA ASN A 231 1.96 13.28 -26.13
C ASN A 231 2.54 12.86 -24.77
N LEU A 232 2.67 11.55 -24.51
CA LEU A 232 3.24 11.02 -23.28
C LEU A 232 4.72 11.41 -23.18
N THR A 233 5.04 12.20 -22.16
CA THR A 233 6.40 12.65 -21.83
C THR A 233 6.70 12.29 -20.38
N ILE A 234 7.87 11.71 -20.12
CA ILE A 234 8.31 11.36 -18.77
C ILE A 234 9.64 12.08 -18.48
N ARG A 235 9.75 12.68 -17.29
CA ARG A 235 10.98 13.33 -16.80
C ARG A 235 11.38 12.73 -15.46
N ALA A 236 12.09 11.60 -15.51
CA ALA A 236 12.51 10.90 -14.30
C ALA A 236 13.42 11.77 -13.42
N GLY A 237 13.12 11.86 -12.13
CA GLY A 237 13.85 12.66 -11.15
C GLY A 237 13.49 14.15 -11.11
N GLN A 238 12.73 14.69 -12.08
CA GLN A 238 12.23 16.06 -12.03
C GLN A 238 10.90 16.11 -11.28
N VAL A 239 10.90 16.68 -10.08
CA VAL A 239 9.75 16.63 -9.16
C VAL A 239 9.11 17.99 -8.90
N ASP A 240 9.45 19.02 -9.69
CA ASP A 240 8.86 20.36 -9.65
C ASP A 240 8.66 20.94 -8.24
N GLY A 241 9.64 20.75 -7.36
CA GLY A 241 9.63 21.25 -5.98
C GLY A 241 8.73 20.47 -5.00
N LEU A 242 8.09 19.38 -5.42
CA LEU A 242 7.30 18.53 -4.53
C LEU A 242 8.21 17.83 -3.51
N LEU A 243 7.93 18.05 -2.22
CA LEU A 243 8.64 17.38 -1.13
C LEU A 243 8.42 15.87 -1.18
N SER A 244 9.48 15.10 -0.90
CA SER A 244 9.43 13.64 -0.85
C SER A 244 8.88 13.09 0.46
N SER A 245 8.90 13.88 1.54
CA SER A 245 8.36 13.51 2.85
C SER A 245 6.84 13.41 2.78
N VAL A 246 6.29 12.28 3.23
CA VAL A 246 4.83 12.05 3.30
C VAL A 246 4.12 13.17 4.06
N ALA A 247 2.90 13.49 3.64
CA ALA A 247 2.07 14.45 4.35
C ALA A 247 1.66 13.86 5.71
N PRO A 248 1.62 14.69 6.78
CA PRO A 248 1.14 14.26 8.07
C PRO A 248 -0.23 13.58 7.97
N ASP A 249 -0.43 12.50 8.72
CA ASP A 249 -1.76 11.95 8.99
C ASP A 249 -2.16 12.29 10.42
N ARG A 250 -3.40 12.75 10.61
CA ARG A 250 -3.96 12.93 11.95
C ARG A 250 -4.09 11.60 12.69
N SER A 251 -4.30 10.50 11.95
CA SER A 251 -4.49 9.19 12.55
C SER A 251 -3.21 8.64 13.22
N ASP A 252 -2.01 8.99 12.72
CA ASP A 252 -0.74 8.42 13.21
C ASP A 252 -0.48 8.65 14.72
N ASN A 253 -1.05 9.72 15.28
CA ASN A 253 -0.86 10.10 16.68
C ASN A 253 -2.17 10.12 17.48
N ASP A 254 -3.27 9.64 16.90
CA ASP A 254 -4.57 9.64 17.55
C ASP A 254 -4.66 8.49 18.55
N ARG A 255 -4.57 8.81 19.84
CA ARG A 255 -4.65 7.83 20.93
C ARG A 255 -6.01 7.16 21.06
N SER A 256 -7.04 7.65 20.36
CA SER A 256 -8.33 6.98 20.29
C SER A 256 -8.32 5.80 19.33
N ILE A 257 -7.43 5.78 18.33
CA ILE A 257 -7.34 4.75 17.32
C ILE A 257 -6.56 3.55 17.85
N VAL A 258 -7.06 2.36 17.56
CA VAL A 258 -6.34 1.12 17.84
C VAL A 258 -5.31 0.91 16.74
N HIS A 259 -4.02 1.07 17.08
CA HIS A 259 -2.91 0.84 16.17
C HIS A 259 -2.26 -0.53 16.28
N HIS A 260 -2.36 -1.17 17.46
CA HIS A 260 -1.74 -2.46 17.72
C HIS A 260 -2.79 -3.57 17.65
N TRP A 261 -2.63 -4.44 16.67
CA TRP A 261 -3.50 -5.57 16.41
C TRP A 261 -2.68 -6.86 16.38
N GLU A 262 -3.39 -7.97 16.43
CA GLU A 262 -2.86 -9.30 16.27
C GLU A 262 -3.67 -10.00 15.17
N LEU A 263 -2.97 -10.67 14.25
CA LEU A 263 -3.50 -11.46 13.14
C LEU A 263 -3.45 -12.94 13.48
N GLY A 264 -4.60 -13.60 13.41
CA GLY A 264 -4.73 -15.05 13.51
C GLY A 264 -4.69 -15.71 12.13
N SER A 265 -4.47 -17.02 12.10
CA SER A 265 -4.57 -17.82 10.88
C SER A 265 -5.98 -17.76 10.29
N SER A 266 -6.07 -17.77 8.95
CA SER A 266 -7.36 -17.92 8.26
C SER A 266 -8.04 -19.24 8.59
N THR A 267 -9.37 -19.25 8.59
CA THR A 267 -10.18 -20.47 8.73
C THR A 267 -11.18 -20.58 7.58
N PRO A 268 -11.52 -21.80 7.12
CA PRO A 268 -12.55 -21.98 6.09
C PRO A 268 -13.87 -21.29 6.46
N PHE A 269 -14.52 -20.67 5.48
CA PHE A 269 -15.82 -20.03 5.68
C PHE A 269 -16.91 -20.69 4.85
N HIS A 270 -18.04 -20.98 5.50
CA HIS A 270 -19.25 -21.43 4.83
C HIS A 270 -20.28 -20.30 4.82
N LEU A 271 -20.58 -19.83 3.61
CA LEU A 271 -21.58 -18.78 3.39
C LEU A 271 -22.93 -19.16 4.00
N GLY A 272 -23.55 -18.19 4.67
CA GLY A 272 -24.82 -18.38 5.38
C GLY A 272 -24.68 -19.00 6.78
N LYS A 273 -23.49 -19.48 7.18
CA LYS A 273 -23.22 -19.94 8.55
C LYS A 273 -22.35 -18.92 9.28
N PRO A 274 -22.89 -18.14 10.24
CA PRO A 274 -22.08 -17.23 11.04
C PRO A 274 -20.97 -18.00 11.80
N PRO A 275 -19.75 -17.45 11.88
CA PRO A 275 -18.71 -18.04 12.70
C PRO A 275 -19.08 -18.02 14.18
N ALA A 276 -18.67 -19.06 14.89
CA ALA A 276 -18.70 -19.13 16.33
C ALA A 276 -17.34 -18.76 16.92
N PHE A 277 -17.31 -18.38 18.19
CA PHE A 277 -16.03 -18.11 18.87
C PHE A 277 -15.13 -19.36 18.96
N SER A 278 -15.71 -20.56 18.90
CA SER A 278 -14.96 -21.82 18.80
C SER A 278 -14.13 -21.96 17.53
N ASP A 279 -14.44 -21.17 16.50
CA ASP A 279 -13.73 -21.17 15.22
C ASP A 279 -12.47 -20.29 15.27
N VAL A 280 -12.25 -19.55 16.36
CA VAL A 280 -11.05 -18.72 16.53
C VAL A 280 -9.80 -19.60 16.53
N PRO A 281 -8.77 -19.26 15.75
CA PRO A 281 -7.55 -20.06 15.66
C PRO A 281 -6.84 -20.14 17.01
N SER A 282 -6.48 -21.36 17.40
CA SER A 282 -5.67 -21.64 18.59
C SER A 282 -4.17 -21.43 18.37
N GLN A 283 -3.74 -21.24 17.12
CA GLN A 283 -2.35 -20.99 16.76
C GLN A 283 -1.85 -19.63 17.26
N ALA A 284 -0.53 -19.45 17.20
CA ALA A 284 0.11 -18.19 17.55
C ALA A 284 -0.37 -17.05 16.65
N TRP A 285 -0.66 -15.91 17.30
CA TRP A 285 -1.08 -14.69 16.64
C TRP A 285 0.14 -13.84 16.28
N LYS A 286 0.12 -13.20 15.12
CA LYS A 286 1.22 -12.35 14.64
C LYS A 286 0.87 -10.87 14.84
N PRO A 287 1.79 -10.02 15.30
CA PRO A 287 1.52 -8.59 15.40
C PRO A 287 1.26 -8.01 14.01
N VAL A 288 0.27 -7.12 13.91
CA VAL A 288 -0.01 -6.29 12.74
C VAL A 288 -0.41 -4.90 13.22
N SER A 289 -0.10 -3.87 12.43
CA SER A 289 -0.47 -2.50 12.76
C SER A 289 -1.49 -1.96 11.77
N SER A 290 -2.32 -1.03 12.25
CA SER A 290 -3.11 -0.24 11.31
C SER A 290 -2.20 0.69 10.50
N GLU A 291 -2.57 0.88 9.25
CA GLU A 291 -1.97 1.85 8.33
C GLU A 291 -2.66 3.22 8.51
N ARG A 292 -2.43 4.10 7.54
CA ARG A 292 -3.05 5.42 7.45
C ARG A 292 -4.56 5.31 7.68
N PHE A 293 -5.12 6.31 8.37
CA PHE A 293 -6.53 6.36 8.80
C PHE A 293 -6.97 5.29 9.80
N GLY A 294 -6.05 4.53 10.40
CA GLY A 294 -6.39 3.48 11.36
C GLY A 294 -6.90 2.20 10.72
N PHE A 295 -6.61 1.97 9.43
CA PHE A 295 -7.04 0.79 8.68
C PHE A 295 -6.04 -0.36 8.75
N VAL A 296 -6.45 -1.52 9.27
CA VAL A 296 -5.70 -2.77 9.15
C VAL A 296 -5.91 -3.34 7.74
N ASN A 297 -4.93 -3.08 6.87
CA ASN A 297 -4.99 -3.38 5.45
C ASN A 297 -4.68 -4.87 5.16
N LEU A 298 -5.71 -5.70 5.08
CA LEU A 298 -5.55 -7.13 4.83
C LEU A 298 -5.06 -7.44 3.39
N ASN A 299 -5.20 -6.50 2.46
CA ASN A 299 -4.74 -6.64 1.07
C ASN A 299 -3.21 -6.79 0.97
N ARG A 300 -2.45 -6.33 1.98
CA ARG A 300 -0.99 -6.56 2.06
C ARG A 300 -0.62 -8.03 2.21
N LEU A 301 -1.54 -8.84 2.72
CA LEU A 301 -1.29 -10.20 3.19
C LEU A 301 -1.80 -11.27 2.23
N TYR A 302 -2.74 -10.91 1.37
CA TYR A 302 -3.40 -11.82 0.46
C TYR A 302 -3.22 -11.36 -0.98
N SER A 303 -3.36 -12.30 -1.91
CA SER A 303 -3.41 -12.02 -3.35
C SER A 303 -4.84 -12.10 -3.85
N ALA A 304 -5.24 -11.19 -4.74
CA ALA A 304 -6.53 -11.26 -5.41
C ALA A 304 -6.67 -12.50 -6.31
N GLN A 305 -5.59 -13.24 -6.57
CA GLN A 305 -5.60 -14.49 -7.33
C GLN A 305 -5.97 -15.72 -6.48
N GLU A 306 -5.91 -15.64 -5.15
CA GLU A 306 -6.23 -16.75 -4.25
C GLU A 306 -7.71 -16.69 -3.84
N VAL A 307 -8.49 -17.72 -4.20
CA VAL A 307 -9.97 -17.64 -4.28
C VAL A 307 -10.75 -18.56 -3.33
N SER A 308 -10.14 -19.14 -2.30
CA SER A 308 -10.92 -19.89 -1.29
C SER A 308 -11.60 -18.93 -0.30
N PRO A 309 -12.92 -19.06 -0.02
CA PRO A 309 -13.59 -18.29 1.02
C PRO A 309 -13.04 -18.68 2.39
N GLU A 310 -12.40 -17.71 3.03
CA GLU A 310 -11.85 -17.86 4.37
C GLU A 310 -12.21 -16.64 5.22
N LEU A 311 -12.32 -16.88 6.52
CA LEU A 311 -12.33 -15.83 7.52
C LEU A 311 -10.91 -15.51 7.93
N THR A 312 -10.56 -14.23 7.90
CA THR A 312 -9.35 -13.72 8.54
C THR A 312 -9.68 -13.23 9.94
N TRP A 313 -8.87 -13.64 10.91
CA TRP A 313 -9.07 -13.29 12.30
C TRP A 313 -8.14 -12.16 12.72
N LEU A 314 -8.72 -11.10 13.29
CA LEU A 314 -7.98 -9.99 13.88
C LEU A 314 -8.41 -9.84 15.34
N ARG A 315 -7.50 -9.41 16.21
CA ARG A 315 -7.87 -9.02 17.57
C ARG A 315 -7.00 -7.88 18.05
N PHE A 316 -7.48 -7.21 19.08
CA PHE A 316 -6.66 -6.34 19.91
C PHE A 316 -7.04 -6.52 21.38
N SER A 317 -6.16 -6.10 22.27
CA SER A 317 -6.48 -6.00 23.69
C SER A 317 -6.66 -4.56 24.13
N VAL A 318 -7.59 -4.36 25.05
CA VAL A 318 -7.78 -3.10 25.75
C VAL A 318 -7.86 -3.38 27.24
N TRP A 319 -7.02 -2.72 28.02
CA TRP A 319 -7.07 -2.80 29.47
C TRP A 319 -8.01 -1.72 30.00
N SER A 320 -8.87 -2.09 30.95
CA SER A 320 -9.85 -1.20 31.57
C SER A 320 -9.65 -1.12 33.08
N GLU A 321 -9.62 0.09 33.64
CA GLU A 321 -9.42 0.32 35.07
C GLU A 321 -10.57 -0.20 35.94
N LYS A 322 -11.77 -0.23 35.37
CA LYS A 322 -13.01 -0.61 36.05
C LYS A 322 -13.97 -1.27 35.09
N SER A 323 -15.09 -1.77 35.62
CA SER A 323 -16.22 -2.16 34.78
C SER A 323 -16.81 -0.90 34.16
N GLN A 324 -16.86 -0.83 32.83
CA GLN A 324 -17.40 0.33 32.12
C GLN A 324 -17.84 -0.04 30.71
N THR A 325 -18.83 0.71 30.22
CA THR A 325 -19.27 0.62 28.83
C THR A 325 -18.59 1.71 28.03
N LYS A 326 -18.00 1.34 26.89
CA LYS A 326 -17.32 2.27 25.99
C LYS A 326 -17.90 2.18 24.59
N THR A 327 -18.06 3.32 23.93
CA THR A 327 -18.44 3.37 22.53
C THR A 327 -17.20 3.27 21.66
N MET A 328 -17.14 2.20 20.87
CA MET A 328 -16.13 2.01 19.84
C MET A 328 -16.72 2.37 18.49
N SER A 329 -16.09 3.31 17.81
CA SER A 329 -16.28 3.60 16.39
C SER A 329 -15.57 2.54 15.56
N LEU A 330 -16.18 2.13 14.45
CA LEU A 330 -15.75 1.02 13.62
C LEU A 330 -15.77 1.44 12.16
N GLY A 331 -14.65 1.21 11.47
CA GLY A 331 -14.57 1.22 10.02
C GLY A 331 -14.27 -0.17 9.50
N TRP A 332 -14.90 -0.58 8.41
CA TRP A 332 -14.65 -1.88 7.81
C TRP A 332 -15.06 -1.90 6.35
N ILE A 333 -14.46 -2.80 5.59
CA ILE A 333 -14.96 -3.17 4.27
C ILE A 333 -15.12 -4.68 4.23
N GLY A 334 -16.24 -5.13 3.68
CA GLY A 334 -16.64 -6.52 3.68
C GLY A 334 -17.61 -6.83 4.82
N GLN A 335 -17.50 -8.02 5.42
CA GLN A 335 -18.29 -8.41 6.58
C GLN A 335 -17.40 -8.70 7.79
N ALA A 336 -17.82 -8.23 8.96
CA ALA A 336 -17.12 -8.45 10.22
C ALA A 336 -18.07 -9.00 11.30
N TRP A 337 -17.65 -10.07 11.97
CA TRP A 337 -18.26 -10.58 13.21
C TRP A 337 -17.38 -10.22 14.38
N ILE A 338 -17.97 -9.65 15.43
CA ILE A 338 -17.24 -9.07 16.56
C ILE A 338 -17.57 -9.86 17.81
N PHE A 339 -16.52 -10.21 18.54
CA PHE A 339 -16.58 -10.91 19.82
C PHE A 339 -15.84 -10.09 20.87
N VAL A 340 -16.35 -10.10 22.10
CA VAL A 340 -15.71 -9.46 23.26
C VAL A 340 -15.55 -10.51 24.34
N ASN A 341 -14.31 -10.77 24.76
CA ASN A 341 -13.98 -11.77 25.78
C ASN A 341 -14.62 -13.15 25.52
N GLY A 342 -14.66 -13.57 24.25
CA GLY A 342 -15.22 -14.86 23.85
C GLY A 342 -16.71 -14.88 23.56
N SER A 343 -17.43 -13.81 23.86
CA SER A 343 -18.88 -13.72 23.60
C SER A 343 -19.16 -12.95 22.31
N PHE A 344 -20.07 -13.47 21.48
CA PHE A 344 -20.53 -12.76 20.29
C PHE A 344 -21.20 -11.44 20.67
N LEU A 345 -20.83 -10.36 20.00
CA LEU A 345 -21.40 -9.04 20.18
C LEU A 345 -22.33 -8.68 19.02
N THR A 346 -21.81 -8.69 17.78
CA THR A 346 -22.58 -8.24 16.62
C THR A 346 -21.93 -8.68 15.30
N THR A 347 -22.69 -8.54 14.20
CA THR A 347 -22.21 -8.68 12.82
C THR A 347 -22.48 -7.39 12.06
N LYS A 348 -21.58 -7.02 11.16
CA LYS A 348 -21.65 -5.79 10.36
C LYS A 348 -21.25 -6.08 8.92
N LYS A 349 -21.93 -5.45 7.95
CA LYS A 349 -21.67 -5.56 6.51
C LYS A 349 -21.44 -4.18 5.91
N ASN A 350 -20.45 -4.08 5.05
CA ASN A 350 -20.15 -2.90 4.25
C ASN A 350 -19.57 -3.36 2.90
N PHE A 351 -20.45 -3.94 2.08
CA PHE A 351 -20.12 -4.35 0.73
C PHE A 351 -20.54 -3.25 -0.25
N TYR A 352 -19.75 -3.03 -1.31
CA TYR A 352 -20.15 -2.07 -2.34
C TYR A 352 -21.31 -2.58 -3.20
N TYR A 353 -21.50 -3.89 -3.32
CA TYR A 353 -22.68 -4.47 -3.95
C TYR A 353 -23.27 -5.60 -3.09
N PRO A 354 -24.61 -5.68 -2.96
CA PRO A 354 -25.61 -4.73 -3.49
C PRO A 354 -25.59 -3.38 -2.74
N GLU A 355 -26.21 -2.35 -3.31
CA GLU A 355 -26.31 -1.01 -2.71
C GLU A 355 -26.88 -1.04 -1.28
N ALA A 356 -27.85 -1.92 -1.02
CA ALA A 356 -28.45 -2.11 0.29
C ALA A 356 -27.48 -2.58 1.39
N GLU A 357 -26.27 -3.05 1.03
CA GLU A 357 -25.23 -3.46 1.98
C GLU A 357 -24.15 -2.38 2.21
N ARG A 358 -24.25 -1.21 1.54
CA ARG A 358 -23.31 -0.09 1.70
C ARG A 358 -23.56 0.65 3.01
N GLN A 359 -22.49 0.95 3.73
CA GLN A 359 -22.51 1.94 4.80
C GLN A 359 -22.00 3.28 4.30
N PRO A 360 -22.47 4.41 4.85
CA PRO A 360 -21.90 5.70 4.56
C PRO A 360 -20.39 5.76 4.91
N PRO A 361 -19.54 6.38 4.06
CA PRO A 361 -19.89 6.94 2.76
C PRO A 361 -19.84 5.88 1.64
N ASP A 362 -20.97 5.61 0.99
CA ASP A 362 -21.09 4.82 -0.25
C ASP A 362 -20.31 3.48 -0.30
N GLY A 363 -20.32 2.71 0.80
CA GLY A 363 -19.66 1.41 0.83
C GLY A 363 -18.15 1.45 1.07
N ARG A 364 -17.61 2.64 1.40
CA ARG A 364 -16.17 2.89 1.58
C ARG A 364 -15.78 2.85 3.06
N TYR A 365 -14.48 2.67 3.30
CA TYR A 365 -13.93 2.71 4.64
C TYR A 365 -14.07 4.10 5.27
N SER A 366 -14.56 4.13 6.50
CA SER A 366 -14.47 5.27 7.41
C SER A 366 -14.61 4.75 8.83
N LEU A 367 -13.86 5.29 9.80
CA LEU A 367 -14.11 5.00 11.22
C LEU A 367 -15.52 5.40 11.67
N GLU A 368 -16.25 6.19 10.86
CA GLU A 368 -17.64 6.57 11.07
C GLU A 368 -18.66 5.60 10.45
N ASN A 369 -18.23 4.51 9.78
CA ASN A 369 -19.16 3.53 9.18
C ASN A 369 -20.15 2.97 10.21
N GLY A 370 -19.76 2.88 11.49
CA GLY A 370 -20.68 2.52 12.55
C GLY A 370 -20.08 2.55 13.94
N THR A 371 -20.89 2.19 14.92
CA THR A 371 -20.46 2.07 16.32
C THR A 371 -20.97 0.80 16.98
N VAL A 372 -20.26 0.36 18.02
CA VAL A 372 -20.67 -0.70 18.92
C VAL A 372 -20.41 -0.32 20.38
N GLN A 373 -21.25 -0.81 21.29
CA GLN A 373 -21.07 -0.64 22.72
C GLN A 373 -20.30 -1.84 23.28
N LEU A 374 -19.13 -1.58 23.87
CA LEU A 374 -18.30 -2.59 24.51
C LEU A 374 -18.48 -2.54 26.02
N VAL A 375 -18.98 -3.63 26.61
CA VAL A 375 -19.01 -3.81 28.07
C VAL A 375 -17.67 -4.41 28.50
N LEU A 376 -16.79 -3.57 29.06
CA LEU A 376 -15.44 -3.94 29.46
C LEU A 376 -15.41 -4.31 30.94
N LYS A 377 -14.71 -5.41 31.26
CA LYS A 377 -14.42 -5.84 32.63
C LYS A 377 -13.14 -5.14 33.13
N PRO A 378 -12.95 -4.96 34.45
CA PRO A 378 -11.66 -4.56 34.99
C PRO A 378 -10.55 -5.50 34.50
N GLY A 379 -9.39 -4.95 34.15
CA GLY A 379 -8.28 -5.72 33.61
C GLY A 379 -8.28 -5.80 32.07
N ARG A 380 -7.67 -6.85 31.53
CA ARG A 380 -7.50 -7.05 30.09
C ARG A 380 -8.80 -7.56 29.46
N ASN A 381 -9.26 -6.89 28.41
CA ASN A 381 -10.33 -7.33 27.53
C ASN A 381 -9.76 -7.61 26.15
N ILE A 382 -10.31 -8.61 25.47
CA ILE A 382 -9.93 -8.97 24.10
C ILE A 382 -11.13 -8.73 23.20
N VAL A 383 -10.94 -7.94 22.16
CA VAL A 383 -11.92 -7.74 21.09
C VAL A 383 -11.42 -8.48 19.86
N THR A 384 -12.19 -9.45 19.40
CA THR A 384 -11.84 -10.32 18.27
C THR A 384 -12.80 -10.08 17.11
N PHE A 385 -12.27 -10.05 15.90
CA PHE A 385 -12.96 -9.89 14.64
C PHE A 385 -12.72 -11.13 13.79
N ALA A 386 -13.79 -11.69 13.22
CA ALA A 386 -13.70 -12.50 12.01
C ALA A 386 -14.08 -11.60 10.84
N VAL A 387 -13.22 -11.49 9.84
CA VAL A 387 -13.38 -10.61 8.68
C VAL A 387 -13.45 -11.44 7.41
N TYR A 388 -14.39 -11.10 6.54
CA TYR A 388 -14.63 -11.77 5.26
C TYR A 388 -14.69 -10.75 4.13
N ASP A 389 -13.94 -10.98 3.06
CA ASP A 389 -14.09 -10.26 1.79
C ASP A 389 -15.21 -10.86 0.93
N SER A 390 -15.88 -10.05 0.09
CA SER A 390 -16.89 -10.57 -0.86
C SER A 390 -16.27 -11.17 -2.13
N ILE A 391 -14.95 -11.09 -2.28
CA ILE A 391 -14.24 -11.45 -3.51
C ILE A 391 -14.20 -12.98 -3.65
N ARG A 392 -14.19 -13.70 -2.53
CA ARG A 392 -14.17 -15.16 -2.48
C ARG A 392 -15.54 -15.85 -2.62
N ASN A 393 -16.61 -15.10 -2.94
CA ASN A 393 -17.99 -15.59 -2.78
C ASN A 393 -18.58 -16.27 -4.03
N THR A 394 -18.26 -15.87 -5.26
CA THR A 394 -19.01 -16.37 -6.44
C THR A 394 -18.20 -16.25 -7.71
N GLY A 395 -18.29 -17.23 -8.61
CA GLY A 395 -17.70 -17.22 -9.96
C GLY A 395 -18.29 -16.18 -10.93
N GLY A 396 -18.48 -14.94 -10.47
CA GLY A 396 -18.83 -13.77 -11.27
C GLY A 396 -17.99 -12.56 -10.82
N ASP A 397 -17.94 -11.53 -11.67
CA ASP A 397 -17.16 -10.30 -11.53
C ASP A 397 -17.58 -9.41 -10.34
N ARG A 398 -17.44 -9.92 -9.11
CA ARG A 398 -17.43 -9.04 -7.93
C ARG A 398 -16.04 -8.44 -7.78
N THR A 399 -16.02 -7.15 -7.52
CA THR A 399 -14.83 -6.34 -7.73
C THR A 399 -13.76 -6.58 -6.67
N ARG A 400 -12.51 -6.68 -7.14
CA ARG A 400 -11.30 -6.92 -6.35
C ARG A 400 -10.85 -5.65 -5.62
N TYR A 401 -11.68 -5.18 -4.70
CA TYR A 401 -11.42 -3.95 -3.95
C TYR A 401 -10.77 -4.22 -2.59
N GLY A 402 -10.37 -3.15 -1.91
CA GLY A 402 -9.77 -3.25 -0.59
C GLY A 402 -10.70 -3.85 0.45
N TRP A 403 -10.16 -4.63 1.38
CA TRP A 403 -10.86 -5.11 2.58
C TRP A 403 -9.99 -5.04 3.84
N GLY A 404 -10.64 -5.00 5.00
CA GLY A 404 -9.99 -4.78 6.30
C GLY A 404 -10.91 -4.11 7.31
N VAL A 405 -10.34 -3.73 8.47
CA VAL A 405 -11.07 -3.10 9.58
C VAL A 405 -10.23 -2.02 10.26
N GLY A 406 -10.87 -1.12 10.98
CA GLY A 406 -10.24 -0.19 11.90
C GLY A 406 -11.18 0.12 13.05
N ALA A 407 -10.61 0.52 14.18
CA ALA A 407 -11.38 0.81 15.39
C ALA A 407 -10.82 2.03 16.10
N SER A 408 -11.71 2.82 16.69
CA SER A 408 -11.35 3.89 17.61
C SER A 408 -12.34 4.02 18.77
N PHE A 409 -11.91 4.57 19.89
CA PHE A 409 -12.73 4.76 21.08
C PHE A 409 -13.14 6.23 21.21
N ARG A 410 -14.45 6.51 21.29
CA ARG A 410 -14.94 7.90 21.47
C ARG A 410 -14.48 8.55 22.77
N ASP A 411 -14.14 7.73 23.76
CA ASP A 411 -13.59 8.15 25.05
C ASP A 411 -12.61 7.10 25.57
N THR A 412 -11.34 7.49 25.74
CA THR A 412 -10.25 6.63 26.21
C THR A 412 -10.02 6.70 27.72
N ALA A 413 -10.82 7.47 28.47
CA ALA A 413 -10.66 7.58 29.92
C ALA A 413 -10.74 6.20 30.61
N GLY A 414 -9.73 5.87 31.41
CA GLY A 414 -9.62 4.58 32.08
C GLY A 414 -9.33 3.39 31.16
N LEU A 415 -8.90 3.63 29.91
CA LEU A 415 -8.43 2.62 28.95
C LEU A 415 -6.92 2.71 28.72
N ARG A 416 -6.28 1.57 28.45
CA ARG A 416 -4.89 1.47 27.99
C ARG A 416 -4.80 0.42 26.87
N PHE A 417 -3.99 0.69 25.84
CA PHE A 417 -3.85 -0.12 24.63
C PHE A 417 -2.48 -0.78 24.56
#